data_AF-A0A4Q4ZWU8-F1
#
_entry.id   AF-A0A4Q4ZWU8-F1
#
_cell.length_a   1.000
_cell.length_b   1.000
_cell.length_c   1.000
_cell.angle_alpha   90.00
_cell.angle_beta   90.00
_cell.angle_gamma   90.00
#
_symmetry.space_group_name_H-M   'P 1'
#
loop_
_entity.id
_entity.type
_entity.pdbx_description
1 polymer ?
#
loop_
_entity_poly.entity_id
_entity_poly.type
_entity_poly.pdbx_seq_one_letter_code
_entity_poly.pdbx_strand_id
1 'polypeptide(L)'
;MAALKNVISSALLAMLAVAAPLEDVSAAKHLLSKRTHPSIDPAFNEQQNTQLSDGFNDALQLAAYAVIAIDTDERRDIFNKYFNEGDRALVRSVFMKIMGDPEDPHHADPTGSDTLGGITVRQDFPDADGDLTCDASTMAELRDYDEDNPTLIVCPGAFGHGGIGLGYDNVQEINCDWIGDRVTWRMDTMGSILLHEYTHMTKLVAPPLSKETDDYEDGYGPLGVRRLDKNLATNNADSYSWYANEALWTILCQENYDDPQSGDGNDPHCGNGVCQATKGTT
;
A
#
# COMPACT_ATOMS: atom_id res chain seq x y z
N MET A 1 -45.61 3.66 71.26
CA MET A 1 -45.33 2.24 71.55
C MET A 1 -43.90 1.96 71.16
N ALA A 2 -43.08 1.56 72.12
CA ALA A 2 -41.69 1.16 71.92
C ALA A 2 -41.60 -0.22 71.26
N ALA A 3 -40.60 -0.44 70.40
CA ALA A 3 -39.96 -1.75 70.22
C ALA A 3 -38.60 -1.60 69.52
N LEU A 4 -37.60 -2.22 70.16
CA LEU A 4 -36.20 -2.41 69.75
C LEU A 4 -36.04 -3.25 68.47
N LYS A 5 -34.79 -3.21 67.96
CA LYS A 5 -33.95 -4.29 67.36
C LYS A 5 -33.46 -3.88 65.96
N ASN A 6 -32.20 -4.00 65.56
CA ASN A 6 -31.03 -4.71 66.05
C ASN A 6 -29.79 -3.98 65.52
N VAL A 7 -28.75 -3.87 66.34
CA VAL A 7 -27.40 -3.50 65.91
C VAL A 7 -26.71 -4.78 65.45
N ILE A 8 -26.36 -4.86 64.17
CA ILE A 8 -25.42 -5.86 63.66
C ILE A 8 -24.13 -5.11 63.32
N SER A 9 -23.11 -5.39 64.12
CA SER A 9 -21.74 -4.94 63.93
C SER A 9 -21.07 -5.91 62.96
N SER A 10 -20.67 -5.43 61.78
CA SER A 10 -19.83 -6.19 60.84
C SER A 10 -18.45 -5.55 60.82
N ALA A 11 -17.49 -6.28 61.36
CA ALA A 11 -16.08 -5.93 61.37
C ALA A 11 -15.55 -5.80 59.93
N LEU A 12 -14.96 -4.65 59.62
CA LEU A 12 -14.25 -4.40 58.38
C LEU A 12 -12.86 -5.05 58.48
N LEU A 13 -12.64 -6.17 57.80
CA LEU A 13 -11.31 -6.75 57.64
C LEU A 13 -10.59 -6.00 56.51
N ALA A 14 -9.65 -5.13 56.87
CA ALA A 14 -8.75 -4.51 55.90
C ALA A 14 -7.72 -5.56 55.44
N MET A 15 -7.86 -6.04 54.20
CA MET A 15 -6.78 -6.79 53.55
C MET A 15 -5.74 -5.78 53.05
N LEU A 16 -4.59 -5.74 53.73
CA LEU A 16 -3.37 -5.13 53.22
C LEU A 16 -2.86 -6.00 52.07
N ALA A 17 -3.09 -5.57 50.84
CA ALA A 17 -2.35 -6.08 49.69
C ALA A 17 -0.91 -5.56 49.81
N VAL A 18 0.01 -6.44 50.21
CA VAL A 18 1.44 -6.21 50.07
C VAL A 18 1.74 -6.27 48.57
N ALA A 19 1.99 -5.13 47.96
CA ALA A 19 2.49 -5.06 46.60
C ALA A 19 3.87 -5.75 46.58
N ALA A 20 3.95 -6.91 45.92
CA ALA A 20 5.24 -7.47 45.54
C ALA A 20 5.90 -6.51 44.54
N PRO A 21 7.21 -6.24 44.65
CA PRO A 21 7.92 -5.53 43.61
C PRO A 21 7.82 -6.37 42.34
N LEU A 22 7.24 -5.80 41.28
CA LEU A 22 7.36 -6.33 39.94
C LEU A 22 8.86 -6.41 39.64
N GLU A 23 9.38 -7.63 39.63
CA GLU A 23 10.71 -7.89 39.14
C GLU A 23 10.81 -7.32 37.73
N ASP A 24 11.88 -6.55 37.56
CA ASP A 24 12.36 -5.95 36.33
C ASP A 24 12.53 -7.07 35.29
N VAL A 25 11.45 -7.37 34.57
CA VAL A 25 11.55 -8.00 33.27
C VAL A 25 12.16 -6.91 32.41
N SER A 26 13.49 -6.85 32.48
CA SER A 26 14.37 -6.22 31.53
C SER A 26 13.73 -6.44 30.18
N ALA A 27 13.03 -5.42 29.70
CA ALA A 27 12.55 -5.33 28.36
C ALA A 27 13.82 -5.56 27.56
N ALA A 28 13.93 -6.76 27.00
CA ALA A 28 14.82 -6.99 25.91
C ALA A 28 14.42 -5.89 24.94
N LYS A 29 15.22 -4.83 24.90
CA LYS A 29 15.47 -4.08 23.71
C LYS A 29 15.88 -5.16 22.71
N HIS A 30 14.88 -5.82 22.13
CA HIS A 30 14.90 -6.04 20.71
C HIS A 30 15.20 -4.66 20.16
N LEU A 31 16.50 -4.43 19.96
CA LEU A 31 17.01 -3.62 18.91
C LEU A 31 16.27 -4.13 17.67
N LEU A 32 15.06 -3.60 17.47
CA LEU A 32 14.45 -3.46 16.17
C LEU A 32 15.53 -2.70 15.41
N SER A 33 16.37 -3.44 14.68
CA SER A 33 17.10 -2.86 13.56
C SER A 33 16.04 -2.05 12.83
N LYS A 34 16.26 -0.74 12.69
CA LYS A 34 15.35 0.14 11.96
C LYS A 34 14.88 -0.61 10.72
N ARG A 35 13.59 -0.88 10.64
CA ARG A 35 12.92 -1.28 9.41
C ARG A 35 13.21 -0.15 8.41
N THR A 36 13.80 -0.48 7.28
CA THR A 36 14.37 0.50 6.35
C THR A 36 13.47 0.66 5.13
N HIS A 37 13.10 1.90 4.79
CA HIS A 37 12.61 2.23 3.46
C HIS A 37 13.61 1.79 2.38
N PRO A 38 13.16 1.61 1.12
CA PRO A 38 14.05 1.46 -0.02
C PRO A 38 15.14 2.55 -0.03
N SER A 39 16.33 2.18 -0.49
CA SER A 39 17.42 3.14 -0.69
C SER A 39 17.22 3.90 -2.00
N ILE A 40 17.43 5.22 -1.99
CA ILE A 40 17.30 6.05 -3.19
C ILE A 40 18.69 6.40 -3.74
N ASP A 41 18.89 6.17 -5.04
CA ASP A 41 20.11 6.53 -5.75
C ASP A 41 20.34 8.07 -5.70
N PRO A 42 21.56 8.55 -5.41
CA PRO A 42 21.85 9.98 -5.31
C PRO A 42 21.66 10.78 -6.63
N ALA A 43 21.40 10.11 -7.76
CA ALA A 43 21.11 10.77 -9.04
C ALA A 43 19.77 11.53 -9.06
N PHE A 44 18.82 11.21 -8.17
CA PHE A 44 17.56 11.95 -8.07
C PHE A 44 17.76 13.34 -7.47
N ASN A 45 17.02 14.33 -8.00
CA ASN A 45 17.03 15.68 -7.46
C ASN A 45 16.27 15.78 -6.12
N GLU A 46 16.33 16.92 -5.44
CA GLU A 46 15.69 17.12 -4.13
C GLU A 46 14.19 16.81 -4.14
N GLN A 47 13.44 17.34 -5.12
CA GLN A 47 12.00 17.09 -5.24
C GLN A 47 11.70 15.62 -5.51
N GLN A 48 12.46 14.97 -6.40
CA GLN A 48 12.29 13.55 -6.69
C GLN A 48 12.56 12.69 -5.44
N ASN A 49 13.58 13.02 -4.66
CA ASN A 49 13.85 12.34 -3.38
C ASN A 49 12.69 12.50 -2.39
N THR A 50 12.11 13.70 -2.31
CA THR A 50 10.92 13.95 -1.48
C THR A 50 9.73 13.13 -1.98
N GLN A 51 9.41 13.18 -3.27
CA GLN A 51 8.30 12.43 -3.87
C GLN A 51 8.43 10.92 -3.65
N LEU A 52 9.63 10.36 -3.78
CA LEU A 52 9.89 8.95 -3.49
C LEU A 52 9.72 8.62 -2.00
N SER A 53 10.26 9.47 -1.12
CA SER A 53 10.15 9.26 0.33
C SER A 53 8.71 9.31 0.81
N ASP A 54 7.94 10.28 0.32
CA ASP A 54 6.51 10.39 0.61
C ASP A 54 5.74 9.22 -0.04
N GLY A 55 6.08 8.85 -1.27
CA GLY A 55 5.54 7.69 -1.97
C GLY A 55 5.72 6.37 -1.21
N PHE A 56 6.86 6.13 -0.55
CA PHE A 56 7.04 4.94 0.28
C PHE A 56 6.05 4.90 1.44
N ASN A 57 5.75 6.04 2.06
CA ASN A 57 4.76 6.13 3.14
C ASN A 57 3.34 5.97 2.59
N ASP A 58 3.04 6.60 1.46
CA ASP A 58 1.75 6.52 0.79
C ASP A 58 1.42 5.08 0.38
N ALA A 59 2.40 4.31 -0.12
CA ALA A 59 2.23 2.90 -0.46
C ALA A 59 1.79 2.06 0.76
N LEU A 60 2.38 2.31 1.93
CA LEU A 60 2.00 1.64 3.17
C LEU A 60 0.63 2.11 3.67
N GLN A 61 0.33 3.39 3.52
CA GLN A 61 -0.98 3.93 3.84
C GLN A 61 -2.08 3.30 2.96
N LEU A 62 -1.85 3.20 1.65
CA LEU A 62 -2.73 2.51 0.70
C LEU A 62 -2.97 1.06 1.11
N ALA A 63 -1.90 0.31 1.45
CA ALA A 63 -2.02 -1.07 1.92
C ALA A 63 -2.83 -1.17 3.23
N ALA A 64 -2.65 -0.22 4.16
CA ALA A 64 -3.44 -0.17 5.39
C ALA A 64 -4.92 0.06 5.08
N TYR A 65 -5.27 1.10 4.32
CA TYR A 65 -6.66 1.38 3.96
C TYR A 65 -7.31 0.25 3.14
N ALA A 66 -6.54 -0.46 2.31
CA ALA A 66 -6.99 -1.67 1.65
C ALA A 66 -7.41 -2.73 2.67
N VAL A 67 -6.58 -3.03 3.68
CA VAL A 67 -6.96 -3.98 4.76
C VAL A 67 -8.17 -3.49 5.55
N ILE A 68 -8.27 -2.20 5.87
CA ILE A 68 -9.45 -1.61 6.54
C ILE A 68 -10.72 -1.86 5.73
N ALA A 69 -10.67 -1.59 4.42
CA ALA A 69 -11.80 -1.82 3.53
C ALA A 69 -12.12 -3.32 3.39
N ILE A 70 -11.11 -4.19 3.35
CA ILE A 70 -11.31 -5.65 3.36
C ILE A 70 -12.02 -6.06 4.64
N ASP A 71 -11.64 -5.54 5.80
CA ASP A 71 -12.18 -5.97 7.10
C ASP A 71 -13.54 -5.33 7.44
N THR A 72 -13.97 -4.33 6.66
CA THR A 72 -15.26 -3.63 6.84
C THR A 72 -16.32 -4.18 5.90
N ASP A 73 -17.34 -4.83 6.44
CA ASP A 73 -18.38 -5.49 5.64
C ASP A 73 -19.18 -4.53 4.75
N GLU A 74 -19.39 -3.28 5.17
CA GLU A 74 -20.03 -2.24 4.38
C GLU A 74 -19.22 -1.81 3.14
N ARG A 75 -17.94 -2.19 3.07
CA ARG A 75 -17.04 -1.87 1.95
C ARG A 75 -16.74 -3.08 1.06
N ARG A 76 -17.41 -4.21 1.30
CA ARG A 76 -17.25 -5.45 0.54
C ARG A 76 -17.50 -5.29 -0.96
N ASP A 77 -18.38 -4.37 -1.35
CA ASP A 77 -18.67 -4.11 -2.76
C ASP A 77 -17.46 -3.55 -3.52
N ILE A 78 -16.57 -2.81 -2.85
CA ILE A 78 -15.29 -2.33 -3.44
C ILE A 78 -14.38 -3.53 -3.72
N PHE A 79 -14.25 -4.47 -2.77
CA PHE A 79 -13.41 -5.65 -2.95
C PHE A 79 -13.90 -6.51 -4.13
N ASN A 80 -15.21 -6.74 -4.20
CA ASN A 80 -15.85 -7.50 -5.28
C ASN A 80 -15.79 -6.82 -6.65
N LYS A 81 -15.30 -5.61 -6.70
CA LYS A 81 -15.10 -4.82 -7.91
C LYS A 81 -13.75 -5.14 -8.57
N TYR A 82 -12.80 -5.77 -7.85
CA TYR A 82 -11.45 -6.13 -8.32
C TYR A 82 -11.13 -7.63 -8.21
N PHE A 83 -11.60 -8.29 -7.15
CA PHE A 83 -11.24 -9.68 -6.86
C PHE A 83 -12.49 -10.57 -6.74
N ASN A 84 -12.28 -11.89 -6.62
CA ASN A 84 -13.36 -12.79 -6.19
C ASN A 84 -13.45 -12.77 -4.66
N GLU A 85 -14.67 -12.79 -4.11
CA GLU A 85 -14.89 -12.85 -2.65
C GLU A 85 -14.10 -13.99 -1.97
N GLY A 86 -13.91 -15.12 -2.66
CA GLY A 86 -13.12 -16.26 -2.15
C GLY A 86 -11.64 -15.95 -1.92
N ASP A 87 -11.10 -14.92 -2.57
CA ASP A 87 -9.69 -14.51 -2.50
C ASP A 87 -9.43 -13.51 -1.35
N ARG A 88 -10.46 -13.08 -0.62
CA ARG A 88 -10.39 -11.99 0.39
C ARG A 88 -9.29 -12.20 1.42
N ALA A 89 -9.18 -13.39 1.99
CA ALA A 89 -8.13 -13.69 2.99
C ALA A 89 -6.72 -13.68 2.38
N LEU A 90 -6.57 -14.11 1.12
CA LEU A 90 -5.31 -14.12 0.41
C LEU A 90 -4.86 -12.70 0.06
N VAL A 91 -5.75 -11.89 -0.54
CA VAL A 91 -5.46 -10.49 -0.89
C VAL A 91 -5.15 -9.67 0.37
N ARG A 92 -5.91 -9.87 1.45
CA ARG A 92 -5.61 -9.26 2.76
C ARG A 92 -4.20 -9.58 3.22
N SER A 93 -3.78 -10.84 3.11
CA SER A 93 -2.45 -11.29 3.54
C SER A 93 -1.32 -10.67 2.71
N VAL A 94 -1.54 -10.41 1.42
CA VAL A 94 -0.58 -9.65 0.58
C VAL A 94 -0.38 -8.23 1.13
N PHE A 95 -1.45 -7.48 1.38
CA PHE A 95 -1.32 -6.13 1.95
C PHE A 95 -0.71 -6.13 3.36
N MET A 96 -1.06 -7.11 4.21
CA MET A 96 -0.43 -7.28 5.53
C MET A 96 1.09 -7.47 5.42
N LYS A 97 1.55 -8.30 4.48
CA LYS A 97 2.97 -8.53 4.25
C LYS A 97 3.71 -7.30 3.76
N ILE A 98 3.10 -6.51 2.88
CA ILE A 98 3.67 -5.22 2.44
C ILE A 98 3.89 -4.30 3.65
N MET A 99 2.92 -4.26 4.57
CA MET A 99 3.02 -3.49 5.83
C MET A 99 3.97 -4.10 6.87
N GLY A 100 4.55 -5.29 6.64
CA GLY A 100 5.42 -5.97 7.60
C GLY A 100 4.67 -6.69 8.72
N ASP A 101 3.49 -7.25 8.40
CA ASP A 101 2.62 -8.02 9.30
C ASP A 101 2.40 -7.34 10.67
N PRO A 102 1.88 -6.09 10.69
CA PRO A 102 1.66 -5.38 11.94
C PRO A 102 0.61 -6.09 12.80
N GLU A 103 0.76 -6.00 14.13
CA GLU A 103 -0.24 -6.52 15.08
C GLU A 103 -1.59 -5.80 14.92
N ASP A 104 -1.55 -4.51 14.60
CA ASP A 104 -2.73 -3.69 14.31
C ASP A 104 -2.58 -3.03 12.92
N PRO A 105 -3.31 -3.51 11.89
CA PRO A 105 -3.25 -2.92 10.56
C PRO A 105 -3.86 -1.52 10.46
N HIS A 106 -4.66 -1.08 11.45
CA HIS A 106 -5.18 0.29 11.51
C HIS A 106 -4.13 1.28 12.03
N HIS A 107 -3.04 0.78 12.62
CA HIS A 107 -1.93 1.56 13.16
C HIS A 107 -0.59 0.92 12.77
N ALA A 108 -0.45 0.57 11.49
CA ALA A 108 0.76 -0.05 10.96
C ALA A 108 1.99 0.84 11.19
N ASP A 109 3.14 0.20 11.39
CA ASP A 109 4.43 0.89 11.49
C ASP A 109 4.73 1.57 10.13
N PRO A 110 5.07 2.88 10.09
CA PRO A 110 5.33 3.61 8.85
C PRO A 110 6.55 3.11 8.07
N THR A 111 7.31 2.16 8.62
CA THR A 111 8.50 1.61 7.99
C THR A 111 8.24 0.35 7.14
N GLY A 112 7.05 -0.25 7.24
CA GLY A 112 6.64 -1.40 6.41
C GLY A 112 7.41 -2.69 6.68
N SER A 113 7.45 -3.58 5.68
CA SER A 113 8.20 -4.83 5.71
C SER A 113 9.71 -4.61 5.60
N ASP A 114 10.50 -5.35 6.38
CA ASP A 114 11.97 -5.36 6.28
C ASP A 114 12.46 -5.70 4.86
N THR A 115 11.69 -6.51 4.14
CA THR A 115 11.97 -6.91 2.76
C THR A 115 12.02 -5.72 1.80
N LEU A 116 11.24 -4.65 2.06
CA LEU A 116 11.28 -3.43 1.24
C LEU A 116 12.62 -2.70 1.37
N GLY A 117 13.33 -2.87 2.48
CA GLY A 117 14.66 -2.29 2.70
C GLY A 117 15.75 -2.80 1.77
N GLY A 118 15.52 -3.94 1.12
CA GLY A 118 16.43 -4.48 0.09
C GLY A 118 16.33 -3.76 -1.26
N ILE A 119 15.25 -3.00 -1.49
CA ILE A 119 15.03 -2.32 -2.77
C ILE A 119 16.03 -1.16 -2.92
N THR A 120 16.65 -1.08 -4.10
CA THR A 120 17.39 0.12 -4.54
C THR A 120 16.62 0.82 -5.64
N VAL A 121 16.20 2.05 -5.37
CA VAL A 121 15.46 2.90 -6.31
C VAL A 121 16.43 3.70 -7.17
N ARG A 122 16.30 3.60 -8.49
CA ARG A 122 17.23 4.19 -9.45
C ARG A 122 16.48 4.92 -10.57
N GLN A 123 17.15 5.91 -11.15
CA GLN A 123 16.76 6.40 -12.47
C GLN A 123 17.00 5.31 -13.51
N ASP A 124 16.33 5.42 -14.64
CA ASP A 124 16.48 4.48 -15.75
C ASP A 124 17.94 4.34 -16.21
N PHE A 125 18.33 3.11 -16.52
CA PHE A 125 19.67 2.77 -16.97
C PHE A 125 19.61 1.62 -17.97
N PRO A 126 20.52 1.62 -18.96
CA PRO A 126 20.51 0.61 -20.01
C PRO A 126 20.69 -0.79 -19.42
N ASP A 127 19.92 -1.74 -19.93
CA ASP A 127 20.08 -3.16 -19.66
C ASP A 127 21.33 -3.75 -20.34
N ALA A 128 21.46 -5.09 -20.35
CA ALA A 128 22.59 -5.78 -20.96
C ALA A 128 22.67 -5.59 -22.49
N ASP A 129 21.55 -5.36 -23.16
CA ASP A 129 21.44 -5.13 -24.60
C ASP A 129 21.58 -3.64 -24.97
N GLY A 130 21.56 -2.76 -23.95
CA GLY A 130 21.72 -1.32 -24.09
C GLY A 130 20.40 -0.57 -24.17
N ASP A 131 19.27 -1.26 -23.95
CA ASP A 131 17.93 -0.70 -24.04
C ASP A 131 17.49 -0.11 -22.69
N LEU A 132 16.71 0.97 -22.77
CA LEU A 132 16.15 1.66 -21.62
C LEU A 132 14.73 1.15 -21.36
N THR A 133 14.35 1.08 -20.08
CA THR A 133 13.00 0.66 -19.68
C THR A 133 11.97 1.76 -19.87
N CYS A 134 12.35 3.00 -19.55
CA CYS A 134 11.38 4.09 -19.48
C CYS A 134 11.03 4.59 -20.88
N ASP A 135 9.77 4.45 -21.23
CA ASP A 135 9.18 5.04 -22.42
C ASP A 135 8.13 6.10 -22.08
N ALA A 136 7.23 6.41 -23.02
CA ALA A 136 6.19 7.42 -22.85
C ALA A 136 5.02 6.94 -21.98
N SER A 137 4.95 5.67 -21.61
CA SER A 137 3.88 5.02 -20.84
C SER A 137 4.38 4.37 -19.54
N THR A 138 5.65 3.99 -19.46
CA THR A 138 6.22 3.34 -18.28
C THR A 138 6.43 4.34 -17.13
N MET A 139 6.01 3.94 -15.94
CA MET A 139 6.06 4.71 -14.70
C MET A 139 7.13 4.19 -13.77
N ALA A 140 7.22 2.88 -13.65
CA ALA A 140 8.24 2.20 -12.88
C ALA A 140 8.49 0.80 -13.46
N GLU A 141 9.60 0.20 -13.06
CA GLU A 141 9.86 -1.21 -13.28
C GLU A 141 10.64 -1.84 -12.13
N LEU A 142 10.19 -2.99 -11.64
CA LEU A 142 10.97 -3.81 -10.72
C LEU A 142 11.78 -4.89 -11.46
N ARG A 143 13.10 -4.78 -11.42
CA ARG A 143 14.05 -5.80 -11.87
C ARG A 143 14.51 -6.68 -10.71
N ASP A 144 14.97 -7.89 -11.05
CA ASP A 144 15.50 -8.87 -10.08
C ASP A 144 14.50 -9.17 -8.95
N TYR A 145 13.22 -9.26 -9.30
CA TYR A 145 12.08 -9.27 -8.38
C TYR A 145 12.05 -10.47 -7.40
N ASP A 146 12.82 -11.53 -7.70
CA ASP A 146 13.00 -12.72 -6.86
C ASP A 146 14.31 -12.69 -6.03
N GLU A 147 15.17 -11.70 -6.24
CA GLU A 147 16.42 -11.52 -5.53
C GLU A 147 16.26 -10.79 -4.18
N ASP A 148 17.33 -10.75 -3.36
CA ASP A 148 17.31 -10.07 -2.05
C ASP A 148 17.38 -8.54 -2.19
N ASN A 149 17.97 -8.04 -3.28
CA ASN A 149 18.22 -6.62 -3.51
C ASN A 149 17.71 -6.21 -4.90
N PRO A 150 16.39 -6.26 -5.13
CA PRO A 150 15.82 -5.87 -6.41
C PRO A 150 16.08 -4.40 -6.71
N THR A 151 16.10 -4.08 -8.00
CA THR A 151 16.24 -2.69 -8.47
C THR A 151 14.89 -2.18 -8.94
N LEU A 152 14.43 -1.09 -8.32
CA LEU A 152 13.23 -0.38 -8.74
C LEU A 152 13.63 0.82 -9.59
N ILE A 153 13.33 0.76 -10.88
CA ILE A 153 13.49 1.88 -11.80
C ILE A 153 12.25 2.76 -11.69
N VAL A 154 12.42 4.08 -11.54
CA VAL A 154 11.31 5.04 -11.54
C VAL A 154 11.48 6.00 -12.70
N CYS A 155 10.48 6.01 -13.58
CA CYS A 155 10.49 6.75 -14.84
C CYS A 155 10.05 8.21 -14.65
N PRO A 156 10.40 9.12 -15.59
CA PRO A 156 10.02 10.53 -15.49
C PRO A 156 8.51 10.77 -15.33
N GLY A 157 7.66 9.94 -15.95
CA GLY A 157 6.19 10.04 -15.84
C GLY A 157 5.67 9.90 -14.41
N ALA A 158 6.30 9.05 -13.59
CA ALA A 158 5.92 8.84 -12.19
C ALA A 158 6.00 10.12 -11.35
N PHE A 159 6.97 10.99 -11.65
CA PHE A 159 7.12 12.25 -10.92
C PHE A 159 6.05 13.29 -11.27
N GLY A 160 5.20 13.03 -12.27
CA GLY A 160 4.00 13.82 -12.54
C GLY A 160 2.87 13.61 -11.52
N HIS A 161 2.97 12.57 -10.69
CA HIS A 161 1.93 12.19 -9.75
C HIS A 161 2.18 12.77 -8.36
N GLY A 162 1.11 13.31 -7.75
CA GLY A 162 1.12 13.78 -6.37
C GLY A 162 1.17 12.63 -5.35
N GLY A 163 1.20 13.01 -4.08
CA GLY A 163 0.98 12.10 -2.96
C GLY A 163 -0.41 12.26 -2.36
N ILE A 164 -0.71 11.46 -1.33
CA ILE A 164 -1.99 11.50 -0.61
C ILE A 164 -2.09 12.79 0.20
N GLY A 165 -2.84 13.77 -0.31
CA GLY A 165 -2.90 15.11 0.28
C GLY A 165 -1.61 15.91 0.16
N LEU A 166 -0.73 15.53 -0.79
CA LEU A 166 0.56 16.18 -1.03
C LEU A 166 0.74 16.56 -2.50
N GLY A 167 1.07 17.83 -2.75
CA GLY A 167 1.49 18.33 -4.06
C GLY A 167 2.95 18.76 -4.04
N TYR A 168 3.56 18.90 -5.22
CA TYR A 168 4.97 19.29 -5.37
C TYR A 168 5.10 20.44 -6.39
N ASP A 169 6.31 20.94 -6.63
CA ASP A 169 6.49 22.01 -7.62
C ASP A 169 6.02 21.53 -9.00
N ASN A 170 4.99 22.20 -9.53
CA ASN A 170 4.27 21.86 -10.76
C ASN A 170 3.61 20.47 -10.77
N VAL A 171 3.35 19.87 -9.61
CA VAL A 171 2.67 18.57 -9.46
C VAL A 171 1.43 18.76 -8.60
N GLN A 172 0.29 18.29 -9.11
CA GLN A 172 -1.01 18.45 -8.47
C GLN A 172 -1.11 17.60 -7.20
N GLU A 173 -1.60 18.20 -6.12
CA GLU A 173 -2.00 17.50 -4.90
C GLU A 173 -3.20 16.57 -5.18
N ILE A 174 -3.12 15.31 -4.75
CA ILE A 174 -4.23 14.38 -4.86
C ILE A 174 -5.06 14.43 -3.58
N ASN A 175 -6.31 14.89 -3.69
CA ASN A 175 -7.25 14.98 -2.58
C ASN A 175 -8.70 14.82 -3.06
N CYS A 176 -9.64 14.83 -2.12
CA CYS A 176 -11.07 14.61 -2.40
C CYS A 176 -11.68 15.62 -3.39
N ASP A 177 -11.18 16.86 -3.42
CA ASP A 177 -11.69 17.88 -4.35
C ASP A 177 -11.17 17.68 -5.79
N TRP A 178 -10.03 16.99 -5.94
CA TRP A 178 -9.36 16.78 -7.23
C TRP A 178 -9.86 15.53 -7.99
N ILE A 179 -10.02 14.42 -7.26
CA ILE A 179 -10.23 13.08 -7.85
C ILE A 179 -11.57 12.92 -8.58
N GLY A 180 -12.58 13.72 -8.24
CA GLY A 180 -13.90 13.68 -8.85
C GLY A 180 -14.79 12.54 -8.32
N ASP A 181 -15.85 12.18 -9.04
CA ASP A 181 -16.90 11.24 -8.63
C ASP A 181 -16.70 9.80 -9.17
N ARG A 182 -15.58 9.54 -9.84
CA ARG A 182 -15.29 8.27 -10.51
C ARG A 182 -13.86 7.81 -10.29
N VAL A 183 -13.65 6.50 -10.31
CA VAL A 183 -12.30 5.93 -10.37
C VAL A 183 -11.63 6.32 -11.69
N THR A 184 -10.56 7.12 -11.62
CA THR A 184 -9.79 7.59 -12.78
C THR A 184 -8.30 7.68 -12.44
N TRP A 185 -7.44 7.92 -13.44
CA TRP A 185 -5.99 8.18 -13.27
C TRP A 185 -5.69 9.26 -12.21
N ARG A 186 -6.63 10.19 -11.95
CA ARG A 186 -6.44 11.23 -10.93
C ARG A 186 -6.31 10.71 -9.51
N MET A 187 -6.73 9.47 -9.26
CA MET A 187 -6.55 8.80 -7.97
C MET A 187 -5.16 8.19 -7.81
N ASP A 188 -4.41 8.05 -8.91
CA ASP A 188 -3.09 7.44 -8.89
C ASP A 188 -2.07 8.40 -8.24
N THR A 189 -1.15 7.83 -7.49
CA THR A 189 -0.17 8.55 -6.68
C THR A 189 1.19 7.89 -6.85
N MET A 190 2.27 8.58 -6.49
CA MET A 190 3.58 7.93 -6.39
C MET A 190 3.52 6.68 -5.50
N GLY A 191 2.78 6.72 -4.38
CA GLY A 191 2.60 5.56 -3.51
C GLY A 191 1.85 4.39 -4.16
N SER A 192 0.86 4.67 -5.01
CA SER A 192 0.14 3.63 -5.76
C SER A 192 1.02 2.95 -6.81
N ILE A 193 1.83 3.72 -7.54
CA ILE A 193 2.83 3.21 -8.48
C ILE A 193 3.83 2.30 -7.75
N LEU A 194 4.33 2.73 -6.58
CA LEU A 194 5.26 1.93 -5.79
C LEU A 194 4.60 0.69 -5.19
N LEU A 195 3.33 0.79 -4.76
CA LEU A 195 2.56 -0.34 -4.26
C LEU A 195 2.36 -1.41 -5.33
N HIS A 196 2.08 -1.02 -6.58
CA HIS A 196 2.06 -1.94 -7.72
C HIS A 196 3.39 -2.70 -7.81
N GLU A 197 4.51 -2.00 -7.80
CA GLU A 197 5.82 -2.63 -7.97
C GLU A 197 6.17 -3.58 -6.80
N TYR A 198 5.74 -3.25 -5.58
CA TYR A 198 5.91 -4.14 -4.44
C TYR A 198 5.22 -5.50 -4.63
N THR A 199 4.13 -5.58 -5.41
CA THR A 199 3.45 -6.86 -5.63
C THR A 199 4.23 -7.78 -6.58
N HIS A 200 5.15 -7.27 -7.38
CA HIS A 200 6.06 -8.09 -8.18
C HIS A 200 7.17 -8.74 -7.36
N MET A 201 7.44 -8.28 -6.13
CA MET A 201 8.52 -8.83 -5.33
C MET A 201 8.13 -10.19 -4.73
N THR A 202 8.70 -11.29 -5.24
CA THR A 202 8.34 -12.67 -4.86
C THR A 202 8.46 -12.88 -3.35
N LYS A 203 9.56 -12.42 -2.74
CA LYS A 203 9.81 -12.60 -1.30
C LYS A 203 8.84 -11.82 -0.41
N LEU A 204 8.15 -10.83 -0.97
CA LEU A 204 7.17 -10.04 -0.25
C LEU A 204 5.79 -10.71 -0.29
N VAL A 205 5.34 -11.13 -1.48
CA VAL A 205 3.95 -11.57 -1.69
C VAL A 205 3.75 -13.09 -1.78
N ALA A 206 4.82 -13.87 -1.91
CA ALA A 206 4.78 -15.33 -1.98
C ALA A 206 5.57 -15.97 -0.82
N PRO A 207 4.92 -16.73 0.09
CA PRO A 207 3.46 -16.84 0.30
C PRO A 207 2.85 -15.49 0.74
N PRO A 208 1.51 -15.27 0.67
CA PRO A 208 0.45 -16.25 0.43
C PRO A 208 0.21 -16.64 -1.02
N LEU A 209 0.66 -15.83 -1.97
CA LEU A 209 0.55 -16.20 -3.38
C LEU A 209 1.47 -17.39 -3.68
N SER A 210 1.17 -18.11 -4.77
CA SER A 210 2.07 -19.16 -5.25
C SER A 210 3.32 -18.60 -5.93
N LYS A 211 3.25 -17.36 -6.41
CA LYS A 211 4.32 -16.57 -7.04
C LYS A 211 3.96 -15.09 -6.94
N GLU A 212 4.89 -14.22 -7.31
CA GLU A 212 4.65 -12.81 -7.51
C GLU A 212 3.58 -12.50 -8.56
N THR A 213 3.07 -11.27 -8.53
CA THR A 213 2.15 -10.77 -9.57
C THR A 213 2.87 -10.54 -10.90
N ASP A 214 2.09 -10.42 -11.95
CA ASP A 214 2.47 -10.15 -13.32
C ASP A 214 1.66 -8.94 -13.83
N ASP A 215 2.00 -8.48 -15.03
CA ASP A 215 1.28 -7.40 -15.70
C ASP A 215 0.51 -7.92 -16.89
N TYR A 216 -0.80 -8.10 -16.69
CA TYR A 216 -1.67 -8.50 -17.78
C TYR A 216 -1.94 -7.30 -18.69
N GLU A 217 -1.73 -7.45 -20.00
CA GLU A 217 -1.95 -6.39 -21.00
C GLU A 217 -3.35 -5.75 -20.90
N ASP A 218 -4.38 -6.57 -20.66
CA ASP A 218 -5.76 -6.12 -20.48
C ASP A 218 -6.07 -5.63 -19.05
N GLY A 219 -5.10 -5.71 -18.15
CA GLY A 219 -5.21 -5.43 -16.71
C GLY A 219 -4.70 -4.05 -16.31
N TYR A 220 -4.18 -3.24 -17.23
CA TYR A 220 -3.64 -1.91 -16.91
C TYR A 220 -4.71 -0.83 -16.72
N GLY A 221 -4.46 0.03 -15.73
CA GLY A 221 -5.26 1.20 -15.43
C GLY A 221 -6.63 0.87 -14.85
N PRO A 222 -7.42 1.91 -14.50
CA PRO A 222 -8.65 1.72 -13.75
C PRO A 222 -9.70 0.93 -14.56
N LEU A 223 -9.74 1.12 -15.87
CA LEU A 223 -10.66 0.40 -16.75
C LEU A 223 -10.21 -1.04 -17.02
N GLY A 224 -8.91 -1.29 -17.16
CA GLY A 224 -8.36 -2.62 -17.45
C GLY A 224 -8.61 -3.57 -16.30
N VAL A 225 -8.25 -3.19 -15.08
CA VAL A 225 -8.48 -4.00 -13.86
C VAL A 225 -9.94 -4.37 -13.65
N ARG A 226 -10.89 -3.49 -14.06
CA ARG A 226 -12.33 -3.77 -13.97
C ARG A 226 -12.81 -4.82 -14.96
N ARG A 227 -12.14 -4.93 -16.11
CA ARG A 227 -12.51 -5.82 -17.21
C ARG A 227 -11.73 -7.12 -17.21
N LEU A 228 -10.61 -7.14 -16.48
CA LEU A 228 -9.78 -8.32 -16.32
C LEU A 228 -10.61 -9.49 -15.80
N ASP A 229 -10.35 -10.69 -16.32
CA ASP A 229 -10.91 -11.91 -15.75
C ASP A 229 -10.48 -12.00 -14.29
N LYS A 230 -11.45 -12.06 -13.37
CA LYS A 230 -11.19 -12.12 -11.93
C LYS A 230 -10.33 -13.30 -11.51
N ASN A 231 -10.27 -14.38 -12.29
CA ASN A 231 -9.37 -15.50 -12.02
C ASN A 231 -7.88 -15.12 -12.20
N LEU A 232 -7.60 -14.04 -12.94
CA LEU A 232 -6.27 -13.47 -13.12
C LEU A 232 -5.97 -12.36 -12.11
N ALA A 233 -6.99 -11.76 -11.51
CA ALA A 233 -6.85 -10.55 -10.70
C ALA A 233 -5.88 -10.69 -9.53
N THR A 234 -5.85 -11.83 -8.83
CA THR A 234 -4.89 -12.07 -7.73
C THR A 234 -3.44 -12.14 -8.16
N ASN A 235 -3.19 -12.36 -9.47
CA ASN A 235 -1.87 -12.37 -10.06
C ASN A 235 -1.59 -11.10 -10.89
N ASN A 236 -2.44 -10.08 -10.83
CA ASN A 236 -2.27 -8.81 -11.56
C ASN A 236 -1.87 -7.71 -10.58
N ALA A 237 -0.72 -7.06 -10.77
CA ALA A 237 -0.24 -6.03 -9.86
C ALA A 237 -1.21 -4.85 -9.76
N ASP A 238 -1.72 -4.40 -10.91
CA ASP A 238 -2.63 -3.25 -10.99
C ASP A 238 -3.97 -3.49 -10.28
N SER A 239 -4.41 -4.74 -10.13
CA SER A 239 -5.62 -5.04 -9.35
C SER A 239 -5.45 -4.66 -7.87
N TYR A 240 -4.23 -4.77 -7.32
CA TYR A 240 -3.94 -4.37 -5.94
C TYR A 240 -3.84 -2.85 -5.80
N SER A 241 -3.12 -2.17 -6.69
CA SER A 241 -2.96 -0.72 -6.65
C SER A 241 -4.31 0.00 -6.78
N TRP A 242 -5.10 -0.37 -7.79
CA TRP A 242 -6.41 0.26 -8.02
C TRP A 242 -7.44 -0.07 -6.94
N TYR A 243 -7.41 -1.28 -6.38
CA TYR A 243 -8.23 -1.59 -5.20
C TYR A 243 -7.87 -0.71 -4.01
N ALA A 244 -6.58 -0.55 -3.73
CA ALA A 244 -6.10 0.25 -2.62
C ALA A 244 -6.44 1.74 -2.80
N ASN A 245 -6.33 2.28 -4.01
CA ASN A 245 -6.74 3.64 -4.33
C ASN A 245 -8.23 3.88 -4.05
N GLU A 246 -9.12 3.05 -4.63
CA GLU A 246 -10.56 3.24 -4.40
C GLU A 246 -10.92 3.05 -2.93
N ALA A 247 -10.34 2.07 -2.25
CA ALA A 247 -10.56 1.83 -0.82
C ALA A 247 -10.16 3.05 0.02
N LEU A 248 -8.95 3.58 -0.19
CA LEU A 248 -8.43 4.74 0.53
C LEU A 248 -9.29 5.97 0.31
N TRP A 249 -9.55 6.34 -0.95
CA TRP A 249 -10.32 7.55 -1.25
C TRP A 249 -11.77 7.42 -0.82
N THR A 250 -12.33 6.21 -0.83
CA THR A 250 -13.70 5.98 -0.33
C THR A 250 -13.78 6.24 1.18
N ILE A 251 -12.76 5.83 1.93
CA ILE A 251 -12.71 6.02 3.38
C ILE A 251 -12.38 7.48 3.73
N LEU A 252 -11.38 8.08 3.08
CA LEU A 252 -10.96 9.46 3.38
C LEU A 252 -12.04 10.48 3.00
N CYS A 253 -12.64 10.34 1.81
CA CYS A 253 -13.62 11.29 1.30
C CYS A 253 -15.06 10.97 1.74
N GLN A 254 -15.27 9.81 2.37
CA GLN A 254 -16.61 9.33 2.78
C GLN A 254 -17.58 9.26 1.59
N GLU A 255 -17.07 8.86 0.43
CA GLU A 255 -17.77 8.85 -0.85
C GLU A 255 -17.63 7.49 -1.52
N ASN A 256 -18.60 7.10 -2.36
CA ASN A 256 -18.47 5.94 -3.23
C ASN A 256 -18.26 6.46 -4.65
N TYR A 257 -17.32 5.86 -5.38
CA TYR A 257 -17.01 6.28 -6.73
C TYR A 257 -17.68 5.39 -7.77
N ASP A 258 -18.10 6.02 -8.87
CA ASP A 258 -18.58 5.33 -10.06
C ASP A 258 -17.45 4.51 -10.70
N ASP A 259 -17.85 3.48 -11.47
CA ASP A 259 -16.91 2.67 -12.24
C ASP A 259 -16.25 3.48 -13.36
N PRO A 260 -14.97 3.19 -13.69
CA PRO A 260 -14.26 3.85 -14.77
C PRO A 260 -14.92 3.58 -16.12
N GLN A 261 -14.82 4.56 -17.00
CA GLN A 261 -15.28 4.53 -18.38
C GLN A 261 -14.09 4.72 -19.33
N SER A 262 -14.39 4.68 -20.64
CA SER A 262 -13.39 4.98 -21.66
C SER A 262 -12.84 6.39 -21.48
N GLY A 263 -11.51 6.50 -21.42
CA GLY A 263 -10.81 7.77 -21.21
C GLY A 263 -10.41 8.03 -19.75
N ASP A 264 -10.99 7.33 -18.78
CA ASP A 264 -10.68 7.54 -17.35
C ASP A 264 -9.29 7.03 -16.97
N GLY A 265 -8.65 6.22 -17.81
CA GLY A 265 -7.24 5.85 -17.70
C GLY A 265 -6.30 6.72 -18.54
N ASN A 266 -6.78 7.75 -19.25
CA ASN A 266 -5.93 8.58 -20.11
C ASN A 266 -5.15 9.59 -19.27
N ASP A 267 -3.93 9.21 -18.92
CA ASP A 267 -3.05 9.98 -18.07
C ASP A 267 -2.17 10.93 -18.90
N PRO A 268 -2.16 12.24 -18.64
CA PRO A 268 -1.32 13.19 -19.36
C PRO A 268 0.19 12.93 -19.18
N HIS A 269 0.61 12.27 -18.11
CA HIS A 269 1.99 11.88 -17.83
C HIS A 269 2.43 10.66 -18.64
N CYS A 270 1.48 9.93 -19.23
CA CYS A 270 1.70 8.76 -20.07
C CYS A 270 1.24 8.99 -21.53
N GLY A 271 1.46 10.21 -22.04
CA GLY A 271 1.09 10.57 -23.41
C GLY A 271 -0.41 10.65 -23.68
N ASN A 272 -1.24 10.81 -22.63
CA ASN A 272 -2.70 10.66 -22.65
C ASN A 272 -3.17 9.21 -22.93
N GLY A 273 -2.29 8.23 -22.70
CA GLY A 273 -2.61 6.81 -22.68
C GLY A 273 -2.75 6.28 -21.25
N VAL A 274 -2.90 4.96 -21.13
CA VAL A 274 -2.87 4.28 -19.83
C VAL A 274 -1.42 4.12 -19.40
N CYS A 275 -1.09 4.60 -18.20
CA CYS A 275 0.21 4.38 -17.59
C CYS A 275 0.46 2.90 -17.28
N GLN A 276 1.72 2.50 -17.37
CA GLN A 276 2.17 1.13 -17.10
C GLN A 276 3.24 1.16 -16.01
N ALA A 277 3.05 0.39 -14.96
CA ALA A 277 4.13 -0.05 -14.08
C ALA A 277 4.43 -1.50 -14.48
N THR A 278 5.69 -1.89 -14.54
CA THR A 278 6.08 -3.09 -15.29
C THR A 278 7.01 -3.99 -14.51
N LYS A 279 6.80 -5.30 -14.62
CA LYS A 279 7.75 -6.29 -14.17
C LYS A 279 8.90 -6.43 -15.17
N GLY A 280 10.12 -6.10 -14.73
CA GLY A 280 11.33 -6.25 -15.54
C GLY A 280 11.74 -7.71 -15.69
N THR A 281 12.37 -8.03 -16.82
CA THR A 281 13.08 -9.31 -17.00
C THR A 281 14.48 -9.23 -16.39
N THR A 282 14.91 -10.33 -15.77
CA THR A 282 16.29 -10.55 -15.26
C THR A 282 17.32 -10.55 -16.38
#